data_AF-G6XMY1-F1
#
_entry.id   AF-G6XMY1-F1
#
_cell.length_a   1.000
_cell.length_b   1.000
_cell.length_c   1.000
_cell.angle_alpha   90.00
_cell.angle_beta   90.00
_cell.angle_gamma   90.00
#
_symmetry.space_group_name_H-M   'P 1'
#
loop_
_entity.id
_entity.type
_entity.pdbx_description
1 polymer ?
#
loop_
_entity_poly.entity_id
_entity_poly.type
_entity_poly.pdbx_seq_one_letter_code
_entity_poly.pdbx_strand_id
1 'polypeptide(L)'
;MQTATIWDAIRELPSDDRPNQVRHAFDLVLLNLRQDTGEVLLTRDQLAERIGCAPKHVSTIMGTLEKMGVIRRERRKIEGMQGRGVAVYFINPHVAWNGSLDVRKAQAAETRPPMQLELLQGGAS
;
A
#
# COMPACT_ATOMS: atom_id res chain seq x y z
N MET A 1 15.92 0.99 1.80
CA MET A 1 15.50 2.32 1.32
C MET A 1 13.98 2.35 1.41
N GLN A 2 13.39 2.80 2.52
CA GLN A 2 12.01 2.35 2.80
C GLN A 2 11.09 3.47 3.28
N THR A 3 11.06 3.82 4.56
CA THR A 3 10.02 4.75 5.06
C THR A 3 10.26 6.22 4.73
N ALA A 4 11.49 6.73 4.90
CA ALA A 4 11.81 8.15 4.66
C ALA A 4 11.61 8.56 3.19
N THR A 5 12.00 7.70 2.25
CA THR A 5 11.80 7.94 0.81
C THR A 5 10.31 8.03 0.46
N ILE A 6 9.46 7.20 1.06
CA ILE A 6 8.01 7.30 0.88
C ILE A 6 7.46 8.57 1.50
N TRP A 7 7.97 8.98 2.67
CA TRP A 7 7.57 10.25 3.26
C TRP A 7 7.88 11.44 2.38
N ASP A 8 9.07 11.48 1.77
CA ASP A 8 9.44 12.54 0.85
C ASP A 8 8.60 12.48 -0.43
N ALA A 9 8.38 11.28 -0.98
CA ALA A 9 7.48 11.11 -2.13
C ALA A 9 6.03 11.54 -1.84
N ILE A 10 5.53 11.33 -0.62
CA ILE A 10 4.20 11.83 -0.21
C ILE A 10 4.17 13.36 -0.12
N ARG A 11 5.26 14.00 0.33
CA ARG A 11 5.34 15.47 0.41
C ARG A 11 5.29 16.13 -0.96
N GLU A 12 5.85 15.47 -1.97
CA GLU A 12 5.85 15.95 -3.36
C GLU A 12 4.52 15.71 -4.10
N LEU A 13 3.52 15.08 -3.47
CA LEU A 13 2.21 14.88 -4.09
C LEU A 13 1.49 16.23 -4.31
N PRO A 14 0.72 16.37 -5.41
CA PRO A 14 -0.16 17.51 -5.60
C PRO A 14 -1.13 17.72 -4.44
N SER A 15 -1.52 18.96 -4.16
CA SER A 15 -2.45 19.27 -3.06
C SER A 15 -3.79 18.53 -3.19
N ASP A 16 -4.26 18.32 -4.42
CA ASP A 16 -5.49 17.58 -4.72
C ASP A 16 -5.45 16.10 -4.30
N ASP A 17 -4.24 15.52 -4.23
CA ASP A 17 -4.00 14.15 -3.76
C ASP A 17 -3.92 14.04 -2.23
N ARG A 18 -4.11 15.16 -1.51
CA ARG A 18 -4.22 15.20 -0.05
C ARG A 18 -2.99 14.63 0.67
N PRO A 19 -1.78 15.15 0.42
CA PRO A 19 -0.52 14.60 0.94
C PRO A 19 -0.52 14.36 2.45
N ASN A 20 -1.11 15.26 3.25
CA ASN A 20 -1.20 15.10 4.70
C ASN A 20 -2.08 13.91 5.12
N GLN A 21 -3.18 13.67 4.40
CA GLN A 21 -4.06 12.53 4.68
C GLN A 21 -3.45 11.22 4.19
N VAL A 22 -2.74 11.25 3.06
CA VAL A 22 -1.94 10.12 2.56
C VAL A 22 -0.83 9.75 3.53
N ARG A 23 -0.15 10.76 4.07
CA ARG A 23 0.87 10.56 5.11
C ARG A 23 0.29 9.91 6.35
N HIS A 24 -0.82 10.44 6.86
CA HIS A 24 -1.47 9.87 8.04
C HIS A 24 -1.95 8.42 7.79
N ALA A 25 -2.53 8.14 6.62
CA ALA A 25 -2.91 6.78 6.24
C ALA A 25 -1.70 5.84 6.20
N PHE A 26 -0.57 6.28 5.65
CA PHE A 26 0.66 5.49 5.63
C PHE A 26 1.16 5.15 7.04
N ASP A 27 1.19 6.15 7.94
CA ASP A 27 1.61 5.92 9.32
C ASP A 27 0.66 4.95 10.04
N LEU A 28 -0.65 5.06 9.82
CA LEU A 28 -1.65 4.12 10.37
C LEU A 28 -1.47 2.70 9.85
N VAL A 29 -1.16 2.52 8.57
CA VAL A 29 -0.86 1.23 7.95
C VAL A 29 0.33 0.57 8.62
N LEU A 30 1.42 1.33 8.86
CA LEU A 30 2.61 0.82 9.54
C LEU A 30 2.35 0.39 10.99
N LEU A 31 1.52 1.15 11.69
CA LEU A 31 1.22 0.91 13.10
C LEU A 31 0.21 -0.24 13.32
N ASN A 32 -0.57 -0.60 12.29
CA ASN A 32 -1.70 -1.53 12.42
C ASN A 32 -1.62 -2.63 11.35
N LEU A 33 -0.48 -3.33 11.29
CA LEU A 33 -0.26 -4.44 10.38
C LEU A 33 -0.05 -5.76 11.13
N ARG A 34 -0.50 -6.86 10.52
CA ARG A 34 -0.25 -8.21 11.01
C ARG A 34 1.15 -8.64 10.57
N GLN A 35 2.09 -8.74 11.52
CA GLN A 35 3.55 -8.90 11.30
C GLN A 35 4.03 -10.14 10.54
N ASP A 36 3.16 -11.06 10.16
CA ASP A 36 3.49 -12.26 9.38
C ASP A 36 3.12 -12.11 7.88
N THR A 37 2.08 -11.34 7.59
CA THR A 37 1.38 -11.30 6.30
C THR A 37 1.38 -9.93 5.65
N GLY A 38 1.60 -8.88 6.45
CA GLY A 38 1.49 -7.50 5.99
C GLY A 38 0.06 -6.99 5.86
N GLU A 39 -0.92 -7.75 6.31
CA GLU A 39 -2.33 -7.36 6.29
C GLU A 39 -2.56 -6.15 7.20
N VAL A 40 -3.17 -5.10 6.65
CA VAL A 40 -3.61 -3.92 7.40
C VAL A 40 -4.85 -4.31 8.19
N LEU A 41 -4.75 -4.22 9.52
CA LEU A 41 -5.78 -4.65 10.46
C LEU A 41 -6.90 -3.62 10.66
N LEU A 42 -6.79 -2.45 10.02
CA LEU A 42 -7.82 -1.42 10.04
C LEU A 42 -8.78 -1.56 8.87
N THR A 43 -10.08 -1.54 9.17
CA THR A 43 -11.11 -1.43 8.14
C THR A 43 -11.11 -0.04 7.52
N ARG A 44 -11.77 0.10 6.37
CA ARG A 44 -11.94 1.40 5.71
C ARG A 44 -12.60 2.43 6.63
N ASP A 45 -13.58 2.02 7.43
CA ASP A 45 -14.33 2.95 8.27
C ASP A 45 -13.50 3.38 9.49
N GLN A 46 -12.69 2.48 10.06
CA GLN A 46 -11.71 2.81 11.11
C GLN A 46 -10.60 3.73 10.59
N LEU A 47 -10.13 3.52 9.36
CA LEU A 47 -9.20 4.45 8.70
C LEU A 47 -9.84 5.83 8.53
N ALA A 48 -11.11 5.88 8.10
CA ALA A 48 -11.83 7.13 7.89
C ALA A 48 -11.94 7.95 9.18
N GLU A 49 -12.31 7.28 10.28
CA GLU A 49 -12.41 7.86 11.62
C GLU A 49 -11.06 8.41 12.08
N ARG A 50 -9.99 7.61 12.03
CA ARG A 50 -8.65 8.02 12.49
C ARG A 50 -8.05 9.14 11.64
N ILE A 51 -8.27 9.13 10.33
CA ILE A 51 -7.81 10.19 9.42
C ILE A 51 -8.66 11.46 9.57
N GLY A 52 -9.89 11.36 10.10
CA GLY A 52 -10.85 12.46 10.16
C GLY A 52 -11.41 12.81 8.78
N CYS A 53 -11.77 11.81 7.97
CA CYS A 53 -12.32 12.02 6.63
C CYS A 53 -13.52 11.11 6.33
N ALA A 54 -14.26 11.41 5.25
CA ALA A 54 -15.35 10.54 4.81
C ALA A 54 -14.80 9.20 4.27
N PRO A 55 -15.48 8.05 4.50
CA PRO A 55 -15.02 6.74 4.01
C PRO A 55 -14.74 6.66 2.50
N LYS A 56 -15.43 7.50 1.70
CA LYS A 56 -15.18 7.63 0.26
C LYS A 56 -13.75 8.13 -0.03
N HIS A 57 -13.23 9.06 0.77
CA HIS A 57 -11.89 9.62 0.59
C HIS A 57 -10.80 8.62 0.96
N VAL A 58 -11.06 7.70 1.91
CA VAL A 58 -10.11 6.62 2.23
C VAL A 58 -9.79 5.77 1.01
N SER A 59 -10.78 5.50 0.15
CA SER A 59 -10.54 4.70 -1.06
C SER A 59 -9.61 5.42 -2.05
N THR A 60 -9.73 6.74 -2.15
CA THR A 60 -8.82 7.59 -2.94
C THR A 60 -7.42 7.61 -2.34
N ILE A 61 -7.32 7.89 -1.03
CA ILE A 61 -6.07 7.95 -0.28
C ILE A 61 -5.29 6.64 -0.36
N MET A 62 -5.95 5.52 -0.07
CA MET A 62 -5.34 4.18 -0.18
C MET A 62 -5.01 3.83 -1.62
N GLY A 63 -5.79 4.33 -2.59
CA GLY A 63 -5.48 4.20 -4.02
C GLY A 63 -4.20 4.94 -4.42
N THR A 64 -3.91 6.10 -3.80
CA THR A 64 -2.63 6.79 -4.00
C THR A 64 -1.47 5.97 -3.46
N LEU A 65 -1.58 5.41 -2.25
CA LEU A 65 -0.57 4.50 -1.70
C LEU A 65 -0.38 3.24 -2.56
N GLU A 66 -1.46 2.71 -3.14
CA GLU A 66 -1.42 1.58 -4.09
C GLU A 66 -0.66 1.97 -5.37
N LYS A 67 -0.93 3.13 -5.96
CA LYS A 67 -0.19 3.65 -7.14
C LYS A 67 1.29 3.88 -6.86
N MET A 68 1.63 4.29 -5.65
CA MET A 68 3.02 4.45 -5.20
C MET A 68 3.71 3.09 -4.92
N GLY A 69 3.00 1.97 -5.06
CA GLY A 69 3.53 0.63 -4.80
C GLY A 69 3.74 0.32 -3.31
N VAL A 70 3.18 1.15 -2.41
CA VAL A 70 3.32 1.02 -0.95
C VAL A 70 2.44 -0.10 -0.42
N ILE A 71 1.25 -0.26 -0.97
CA ILE A 71 0.28 -1.28 -0.59
C ILE A 71 -0.29 -1.97 -1.83
N ARG A 72 -0.87 -3.15 -1.63
CA ARG A 72 -1.74 -3.83 -2.59
C ARG A 72 -3.12 -3.98 -1.98
N ARG A 73 -4.17 -3.88 -2.80
CA ARG A 73 -5.55 -4.07 -2.37
C ARG A 73 -6.10 -5.38 -2.90
N GLU A 74 -6.76 -6.12 -2.02
CA GLU A 74 -7.54 -7.30 -2.37
C GLU A 74 -9.01 -7.13 -2.00
N ARG A 75 -9.87 -7.97 -2.59
CA ARG A 75 -11.29 -8.06 -2.23
C ARG A 75 -11.55 -9.41 -1.59
N ARG A 76 -11.85 -9.41 -0.30
CA ARG A 76 -12.23 -10.61 0.44
C ARG A 76 -13.74 -10.74 0.42
N LYS A 77 -14.24 -11.82 -0.18
CA LYS A 77 -15.66 -12.20 -0.05
C LYS A 77 -15.87 -12.68 1.38
N ILE A 78 -16.90 -12.16 2.04
CA ILE A 78 -17.32 -12.61 3.36
C ILE A 78 -18.59 -13.43 3.14
N GLU A 79 -18.64 -14.64 3.69
CA GLU A 79 -19.86 -15.47 3.64
C GLU A 79 -21.06 -14.69 4.18
N GLY A 80 -22.18 -14.78 3.47
CA GLY A 80 -23.39 -14.02 3.79
C GLY A 80 -23.43 -12.57 3.30
N MET A 81 -22.33 -12.03 2.75
CA MET A 81 -22.29 -10.67 2.23
C MET A 81 -22.57 -10.62 0.72
N GLN A 82 -23.66 -9.97 0.33
CA GLN A 82 -24.00 -9.74 -1.09
C GLN A 82 -23.12 -8.61 -1.67
N GLY A 83 -22.40 -8.89 -2.76
CA GLY A 83 -21.63 -7.88 -3.50
C GLY A 83 -20.14 -8.23 -3.72
N ARG A 84 -19.33 -7.19 -4.02
CA ARG A 84 -17.91 -7.34 -4.43
C ARG A 84 -16.93 -7.65 -3.26
N GLY A 85 -17.44 -7.86 -2.04
CA GLY A 85 -16.64 -8.11 -0.85
C GLY A 85 -15.98 -6.87 -0.25
N VAL A 86 -15.25 -7.08 0.86
CA VAL A 86 -14.58 -6.02 1.62
C VAL A 86 -13.17 -5.79 1.06
N ALA A 87 -12.73 -4.52 1.01
CA ALA A 87 -11.35 -4.19 0.66
C ALA A 87 -10.44 -4.54 1.83
N VAL A 88 -9.43 -5.37 1.56
CA VAL A 88 -8.34 -5.69 2.47
C VAL A 88 -7.06 -5.15 1.85
N TYR A 89 -6.20 -4.56 2.65
CA TYR A 89 -4.94 -3.97 2.18
C TYR A 89 -3.77 -4.73 2.76
N PHE A 90 -2.70 -4.86 1.98
CA PHE A 90 -1.45 -5.45 2.43
C PHE A 90 -0.32 -4.50 2.11
N ILE A 91 0.60 -4.33 3.04
CA ILE A 91 1.80 -3.53 2.81
C ILE A 91 2.77 -4.28 1.90
N ASN A 92 3.44 -3.56 1.01
CA ASN A 92 4.51 -4.13 0.20
C ASN A 92 5.72 -4.41 1.12
N PRO A 93 6.20 -5.67 1.21
CA PRO A 93 7.35 -6.03 2.04
C PRO A 93 8.62 -5.24 1.72
N HIS A 94 8.74 -4.74 0.49
CA HIS A 94 9.87 -3.93 0.03
C HIS A 94 9.77 -2.46 0.41
N VAL A 95 8.62 -1.98 0.85
CA VAL A 95 8.41 -0.57 1.20
C VAL A 95 8.43 -0.36 2.70
N ALA A 96 7.91 -1.32 3.45
CA ALA A 96 7.93 -1.25 4.89
C ALA A 96 7.74 -2.64 5.48
N TRP A 97 8.85 -3.24 5.91
CA TRP A 97 8.80 -4.41 6.79
C TRP A 97 10.05 -4.46 7.66
N ASN A 98 9.90 -4.25 8.96
CA ASN A 98 10.98 -4.37 9.95
C ASN A 98 11.29 -5.84 10.32
N GLY A 99 10.73 -6.82 9.61
CA GLY A 99 10.93 -8.25 9.84
C GLY A 99 12.20 -8.85 9.19
N SER A 100 12.55 -10.06 9.65
CA SER A 100 13.77 -10.82 9.30
C SER A 100 14.02 -10.96 7.79
N LEU A 101 15.29 -10.86 7.39
CA LEU A 101 15.80 -10.90 6.00
C LEU A 101 15.35 -12.14 5.21
N ASP A 102 15.15 -13.27 5.87
CA ASP A 102 14.85 -14.53 5.19
C ASP A 102 13.39 -14.60 4.74
N VAL A 103 12.48 -14.04 5.53
CA VAL A 103 11.07 -13.83 5.13
C VAL A 103 11.01 -12.85 3.94
N ARG A 104 11.95 -11.88 3.87
CA ARG A 104 12.04 -10.91 2.74
C ARG A 104 12.25 -11.59 1.39
N LYS A 105 13.09 -12.62 1.33
CA LYS A 105 13.44 -13.29 0.08
C LYS A 105 12.34 -14.24 -0.39
N ALA A 106 11.68 -14.94 0.54
CA ALA A 106 10.63 -15.88 0.22
C ALA A 106 9.39 -15.19 -0.37
N GLN A 107 8.84 -14.18 0.31
CA GLN A 107 7.61 -13.51 -0.13
C GLN A 107 7.81 -12.62 -1.37
N ALA A 108 8.99 -12.00 -1.51
CA ALA A 108 9.34 -11.23 -2.72
C ALA A 108 9.44 -12.13 -3.97
N ALA A 109 9.92 -13.36 -3.81
CA ALA A 109 9.96 -14.33 -4.90
C ALA A 109 8.56 -14.78 -5.32
N GLU A 110 7.63 -14.90 -4.37
CA GLU A 110 6.23 -15.27 -4.64
C GLU A 110 5.42 -14.15 -5.30
N THR A 111 5.72 -12.88 -4.99
CA THR A 111 4.85 -11.75 -5.38
C THR A 111 5.32 -11.00 -6.65
N ARG A 112 6.34 -11.48 -7.37
CA ARG A 112 6.85 -10.78 -8.58
C ARG A 112 5.72 -10.55 -9.61
N PRO A 113 5.31 -9.30 -9.87
CA PRO A 113 4.67 -8.98 -11.14
C PRO A 113 5.72 -9.10 -12.25
N PRO A 114 5.35 -9.47 -13.49
CA PRO A 114 6.29 -9.53 -14.58
C PRO A 114 6.75 -8.10 -14.93
N MET A 115 7.85 -7.65 -14.34
CA MET A 115 8.63 -6.55 -14.91
C MET A 115 9.37 -7.12 -16.12
N GLN A 116 8.70 -7.12 -17.27
CA GLN A 116 9.37 -7.13 -18.56
C GLN A 116 10.08 -5.78 -18.71
N LEU A 117 11.30 -5.69 -18.19
CA LEU A 117 12.24 -4.69 -18.68
C LEU A 117 12.68 -5.20 -20.06
N GLU A 118 11.94 -4.83 -21.10
CA GLU A 118 12.51 -4.84 -22.45
C GLU A 118 13.70 -3.88 -22.41
N LEU A 119 14.90 -4.47 -22.45
CA LEU A 119 16.12 -3.76 -22.79
C LEU A 119 15.91 -3.17 -24.19
N LEU A 120 15.46 -1.92 -24.23
CA LEU A 120 15.40 -1.14 -25.45
C LEU A 120 16.86 -0.81 -25.80
N GLN A 121 17.49 -1.69 -26.57
CA GLN A 121 18.73 -1.39 -27.27
C GLN A 121 18.42 -0.29 -28.30
N GLY A 122 18.61 0.96 -27.90
CA GLY A 122 18.85 2.09 -28.80
C GLY A 122 20.17 2.70 -28.37
N GLY A 123 21.13 3.02 -29.22
CA GLY A 123 21.22 3.08 -30.67
C GLY A 123 22.62 3.63 -30.97
N ALA A 124 23.09 3.42 -32.19
CA ALA A 124 24.45 3.66 -32.66
C ALA A 124 25.05 5.05 -32.36
N SER A 125 26.34 5.07 -32.04
CA SER A 125 27.38 5.82 -32.77
C SER A 125 28.74 5.19 -32.49
#